data_AF-A0A2V9N6T6-F1
#
_entry.id   AF-A0A2V9N6T6-F1
#
_cell.length_a   1.000
_cell.length_b   1.000
_cell.length_c   1.000
_cell.angle_alpha   90.00
_cell.angle_beta   90.00
_cell.angle_gamma   90.00
#
_symmetry.space_group_name_H-M   'P 1'
#
loop_
_entity.id
_entity.type
_entity.pdbx_description
1 polymer ?
#
loop_
_entity_poly.entity_id
_entity_poly.type
_entity_poly.pdbx_seq_one_letter_code
_entity_poly.pdbx_strand_id
1 'polypeptide(L)'
;LKQRGIAFDVLSRGYGRETHGTMAVAPNGTSLDFGDEPLLIAQRLGCPVIVGESRYQAGVLAEKKDDSTIHILDDGFQHRSLARDFDIVLLTSEDLHDQLLPAGRLREPLSSLRRADAVVLTEEIDPTQGSSSNCG
;
A
#
# COMPACT_ATOMS: atom_id res chain seq x y z
N LEU A 1 -11.68 4.78 7.84
CA LEU A 1 -11.16 6.13 8.15
C LEU A 1 -12.12 7.22 7.66
N LYS A 2 -12.40 7.32 6.36
CA LYS A 2 -13.31 8.33 5.76
C LYS A 2 -14.71 8.38 6.40
N GLN A 3 -15.39 7.24 6.55
CA GLN A 3 -16.71 7.17 7.21
C GLN A 3 -16.69 7.60 8.70
N ARG A 4 -15.52 7.52 9.35
CA ARG A 4 -15.31 7.95 10.73
C ARG A 4 -14.82 9.40 10.84
N GLY A 5 -14.69 10.13 9.71
CA GLY A 5 -14.21 11.52 9.69
C GLY A 5 -12.74 11.70 10.06
N ILE A 6 -11.94 10.63 9.99
CA ILE A 6 -10.50 10.70 10.32
C ILE A 6 -9.73 11.13 9.08
N ALA A 7 -8.92 12.18 9.20
CA ALA A 7 -8.06 12.70 8.15
C ALA A 7 -6.81 11.80 7.99
N PHE A 8 -6.54 11.39 6.76
CA PHE A 8 -5.42 10.53 6.40
C PHE A 8 -4.91 10.88 4.99
N ASP A 9 -3.65 10.54 4.74
CA ASP A 9 -3.03 10.57 3.43
C ASP A 9 -2.38 9.23 3.07
N VAL A 10 -1.95 9.11 1.81
CA VAL A 10 -1.20 7.96 1.31
C VAL A 10 0.18 8.40 0.85
N LEU A 11 1.20 7.72 1.35
CA LEU A 11 2.60 7.88 0.94
C LEU A 11 2.99 6.69 0.06
N SER A 12 3.37 6.95 -1.19
CA SER A 12 3.78 5.91 -2.13
C SER A 12 5.11 6.23 -2.81
N ARG A 13 5.74 5.24 -3.43
CA ARG A 13 6.99 5.44 -4.19
C ARG A 13 6.78 6.22 -5.47
N GLY A 14 5.64 6.00 -6.13
CA GLY A 14 5.46 6.33 -7.54
C GLY A 14 6.33 5.47 -8.45
N TYR A 15 6.18 4.14 -8.36
CA TYR A 15 6.92 3.23 -9.24
C TYR A 15 6.56 3.47 -10.72
N GLY A 16 7.55 3.46 -11.60
CA GLY A 16 7.35 3.63 -13.05
C GLY A 16 7.13 5.07 -13.53
N ARG A 17 7.14 6.07 -12.64
CA ARG A 17 7.06 7.48 -13.04
C ARG A 17 8.41 8.00 -13.57
N GLU A 18 8.34 9.04 -14.40
CA GLU A 18 9.49 9.76 -14.95
C GLU A 18 9.91 10.96 -14.09
N THR A 19 9.02 11.45 -13.21
CA THR A 19 9.35 12.57 -12.33
C THR A 19 10.19 12.12 -11.13
N HIS A 20 10.96 13.07 -10.58
CA HIS A 20 11.82 12.85 -9.42
C HIS A 20 11.45 13.74 -8.24
N GLY A 21 11.93 13.34 -7.07
CA GLY A 21 11.69 14.07 -5.82
C GLY A 21 10.30 13.81 -5.23
N THR A 22 9.95 14.60 -4.23
CA THR A 22 8.72 14.42 -3.47
C THR A 22 7.67 15.41 -3.95
N MET A 23 6.48 14.92 -4.32
CA MET A 23 5.38 15.78 -4.78
C MET A 23 4.01 15.20 -4.47
N ALA A 24 3.01 16.09 -4.36
CA ALA A 24 1.62 15.69 -4.24
C ALA A 24 1.09 15.25 -5.60
N VAL A 25 0.33 14.16 -5.62
CA VAL A 25 -0.31 13.63 -6.83
C VAL A 25 -1.51 14.49 -7.19
N ALA A 26 -1.54 14.94 -8.45
CA ALA A 26 -2.71 15.60 -9.00
C ALA A 26 -3.64 14.55 -9.63
N PRO A 27 -4.92 14.42 -9.21
CA PRO A 27 -5.82 13.39 -9.74
C PRO A 27 -6.07 13.48 -11.25
N ASN A 28 -5.86 14.65 -11.85
CA ASN A 28 -5.99 14.92 -13.28
C ASN A 28 -4.65 14.83 -14.05
N GLY A 29 -3.57 14.41 -13.40
CA GLY A 29 -2.28 14.21 -14.06
C GLY A 29 -2.14 12.85 -14.73
N THR A 30 -0.91 12.48 -15.05
CA THR A 30 -0.61 11.23 -15.78
C THR A 30 0.16 10.24 -14.92
N SER A 31 0.14 8.97 -15.31
CA SER A 31 0.95 7.95 -14.63
C SER A 31 2.45 8.09 -14.91
N LEU A 32 2.84 8.74 -16.00
CA LEU A 32 4.23 9.14 -16.21
C LEU A 32 4.68 10.15 -15.15
N ASP A 33 3.76 10.99 -14.65
CA ASP A 33 4.09 11.97 -13.62
C ASP A 33 4.15 11.33 -12.22
N PHE A 34 3.23 10.43 -11.89
CA PHE A 34 2.99 10.02 -10.50
C PHE A 34 3.07 8.50 -10.26
N GLY A 35 3.10 7.70 -11.31
CA GLY A 35 2.90 6.25 -11.28
C GLY A 35 1.41 5.89 -11.38
N ASP A 36 1.13 4.70 -11.92
CA ASP A 36 -0.25 4.23 -12.14
C ASP A 36 -1.02 4.07 -10.82
N GLU A 37 -0.40 3.43 -9.83
CA GLU A 37 -1.03 3.13 -8.54
C GLU A 37 -1.33 4.39 -7.71
N PRO A 38 -0.39 5.33 -7.48
CA PRO A 38 -0.70 6.55 -6.73
C PRO A 38 -1.76 7.41 -7.39
N LEU A 39 -1.75 7.49 -8.73
CA LEU A 39 -2.77 8.22 -9.47
C LEU A 39 -4.15 7.58 -9.30
N LEU A 40 -4.23 6.24 -9.38
CA LEU A 40 -5.47 5.50 -9.17
C LEU A 40 -6.03 5.71 -7.76
N ILE A 41 -5.17 5.66 -6.74
CA ILE A 41 -5.54 5.90 -5.34
C ILE A 41 -6.10 7.32 -5.19
N ALA A 42 -5.40 8.33 -5.72
CA ALA A 42 -5.83 9.73 -5.66
C ALA A 42 -7.20 9.94 -6.32
N GLN A 43 -7.41 9.34 -7.49
CA GLN A 43 -8.67 9.43 -8.24
C GLN A 43 -9.83 8.72 -7.54
N ARG A 44 -9.62 7.52 -6.98
CA ARG A 44 -10.70 6.71 -6.39
C ARG A 44 -11.07 7.13 -4.98
N LEU A 45 -10.08 7.43 -4.14
CA LEU A 45 -10.31 7.71 -2.72
C LEU A 45 -10.57 9.20 -2.46
N GLY A 46 -10.02 10.07 -3.31
CA GLY A 46 -10.08 11.52 -3.13
C GLY A 46 -9.39 11.98 -1.84
N CYS A 47 -8.39 11.23 -1.37
CA CYS A 47 -7.52 11.64 -0.27
C CYS A 47 -6.20 12.20 -0.83
N PRO A 48 -5.45 12.99 -0.04
CA PRO A 48 -4.11 13.39 -0.41
C PRO A 48 -3.22 12.16 -0.65
N VAL A 49 -2.46 12.20 -1.74
CA VAL A 49 -1.46 11.18 -2.07
C VAL A 49 -0.15 11.90 -2.37
N ILE A 50 0.92 11.46 -1.74
CA ILE A 50 2.27 12.01 -1.90
C ILE A 50 3.18 10.91 -2.42
N VAL A 51 3.86 11.20 -3.52
CA VAL A 51 4.82 10.28 -4.15
C VAL A 51 6.25 10.76 -3.90
N GLY A 52 7.10 9.83 -3.48
CA GLY A 52 8.50 10.09 -3.20
C GLY A 52 9.30 8.82 -2.96
N GLU A 53 10.55 8.81 -3.42
CA GLU A 53 11.47 7.70 -3.15
C GLU A 53 11.68 7.51 -1.65
N SER A 54 11.81 8.62 -0.91
CA SER A 54 11.87 8.65 0.55
C SER A 54 10.48 8.90 1.14
N ARG A 55 9.92 7.89 1.82
CA ARG A 55 8.64 8.04 2.54
C ARG A 55 8.72 9.07 3.66
N TYR A 56 9.89 9.23 4.27
CA TYR A 56 10.11 10.26 5.28
C TYR A 56 9.91 11.67 4.70
N GLN A 57 10.54 11.96 3.56
CA GLN A 57 10.36 13.27 2.91
C GLN A 57 8.93 13.48 2.41
N ALA A 58 8.28 12.40 1.95
CA ALA A 58 6.86 12.42 1.60
C ALA A 58 5.97 12.78 2.79
N GLY A 59 6.19 12.16 3.94
CA GLY A 59 5.49 12.50 5.19
C GLY A 59 5.72 13.95 5.62
N VAL A 60 6.97 14.42 5.63
CA VAL A 60 7.29 15.83 5.95
C VAL A 60 6.61 16.81 4.99
N LEU A 61 6.42 16.45 3.72
CA LEU A 61 5.67 17.29 2.78
C LEU A 61 4.16 17.26 3.06
N ALA A 62 3.62 16.09 3.41
CA ALA A 62 2.21 15.90 3.76
C ALA A 62 1.84 16.73 5.00
N GLU A 63 2.62 16.62 6.07
CA GLU A 63 2.43 17.36 7.34
C GLU A 63 2.49 18.89 7.16
N LYS A 64 3.14 19.40 6.12
CA LYS A 64 3.20 20.83 5.82
C LYS A 64 1.99 21.35 5.05
N LYS A 65 1.31 20.47 4.31
CA LYS A 65 0.25 20.85 3.36
C LYS A 65 -1.14 20.54 3.89
N ASP A 66 -1.27 19.49 4.68
CA ASP A 66 -2.55 18.97 5.14
C ASP A 66 -2.50 18.68 6.65
N ASP A 67 -3.65 18.77 7.32
CA ASP A 67 -3.82 18.39 8.73
C ASP A 67 -4.01 16.87 8.90
N SER A 68 -3.36 16.07 8.04
CA SER A 68 -3.44 14.61 8.10
C SER A 68 -2.91 14.10 9.43
N THR A 69 -3.71 13.28 10.10
CA THR A 69 -3.35 12.66 11.37
C THR A 69 -2.77 11.25 11.22
N ILE A 70 -2.90 10.67 10.03
CA ILE A 70 -2.52 9.29 9.73
C ILE A 70 -1.88 9.22 8.35
N HIS A 71 -0.68 8.66 8.27
CA HIS A 71 -0.02 8.32 7.02
C HIS A 71 -0.21 6.83 6.70
N ILE A 72 -0.75 6.53 5.53
CA ILE A 72 -0.84 5.15 5.02
C ILE A 72 0.30 4.93 4.03
N LEU A 73 1.15 3.95 4.31
CA LEU A 73 2.27 3.62 3.42
C LEU A 73 1.85 2.50 2.47
N ASP A 74 1.93 2.78 1.18
CA ASP A 74 1.75 1.80 0.13
C ASP A 74 3.07 1.05 -0.15
N ASP A 75 2.99 -0.29 -0.19
CA ASP A 75 4.13 -1.22 -0.20
C ASP A 75 5.23 -0.86 0.83
N GLY A 76 4.78 -0.62 2.08
CA GLY A 76 5.64 -0.16 3.16
C GLY A 76 6.43 -1.25 3.87
N PHE A 77 5.99 -2.52 3.83
CA PHE A 77 6.47 -3.59 4.72
C PHE A 77 7.99 -3.82 4.65
N GLN A 78 8.56 -3.64 3.47
CA GLN A 78 9.99 -3.80 3.22
C GLN A 78 10.81 -2.56 3.58
N HIS A 79 10.17 -1.39 3.73
CA HIS A 79 10.82 -0.09 3.92
C HIS A 79 11.14 0.18 5.40
N ARG A 80 12.17 -0.49 5.92
CA ARG A 80 12.52 -0.52 7.35
C ARG A 80 13.06 0.79 7.94
N SER A 81 13.49 1.75 7.10
CA SER A 81 14.14 2.97 7.57
C SER A 81 13.16 4.07 8.03
N LEU A 82 11.85 3.83 7.94
CA LEU A 82 10.83 4.73 8.46
C LEU A 82 10.15 4.03 9.65
N ALA A 83 10.10 4.71 10.79
CA ALA A 83 9.36 4.22 11.95
C ALA A 83 7.87 4.17 11.63
N ARG A 84 7.20 3.11 12.09
CA ARG A 84 5.79 2.84 11.85
C ARG A 84 5.15 2.41 13.16
N ASP A 85 3.99 2.96 13.46
CA ASP A 85 3.25 2.62 14.68
C ASP A 85 2.48 1.30 14.55
N PHE A 86 2.20 0.87 13.32
CA PHE A 86 1.43 -0.34 13.04
C PHE A 86 1.75 -0.92 11.65
N ASP A 87 2.05 -2.22 11.59
CA ASP A 87 2.36 -2.96 10.36
C ASP A 87 1.28 -3.99 10.01
N ILE A 88 0.68 -3.85 8.82
CA ILE A 88 -0.29 -4.79 8.26
C ILE A 88 0.34 -5.50 7.06
N VAL A 89 0.28 -6.82 7.06
CA VAL A 89 0.71 -7.64 5.92
C VAL A 89 -0.49 -8.31 5.27
N LEU A 90 -0.58 -8.21 3.95
CA LEU A 90 -1.54 -8.95 3.14
C LEU A 90 -0.89 -10.25 2.67
N LEU A 91 -1.59 -11.38 2.80
CA LEU A 91 -1.16 -12.69 2.32
C LEU A 91 -2.30 -13.42 1.64
N THR A 92 -1.98 -14.19 0.61
CA THR A 92 -2.87 -15.21 0.06
C THR A 92 -2.50 -16.59 0.60
N SER A 93 -3.41 -17.57 0.47
CA SER A 93 -3.12 -18.97 0.84
C SER A 93 -1.98 -19.58 0.03
N GLU A 94 -1.76 -19.08 -1.19
CA GLU A 94 -0.64 -19.50 -2.05
C GLU A 94 0.71 -19.05 -1.49
N ASP A 95 0.77 -17.84 -0.93
CA ASP A 95 2.02 -17.25 -0.41
C ASP A 95 2.62 -18.07 0.74
N LEU A 96 1.79 -18.82 1.47
CA LEU A 96 2.22 -19.72 2.55
C LEU A 96 3.07 -20.89 2.05
N HIS A 97 2.97 -21.22 0.77
CA HIS A 97 3.65 -22.35 0.13
C HIS A 97 4.64 -21.89 -0.96
N ASP A 98 4.75 -20.59 -1.20
CA ASP A 98 5.60 -20.01 -2.23
C ASP A 98 7.07 -19.88 -1.76
N GLN A 99 7.98 -19.62 -2.70
CA GLN A 99 9.41 -19.50 -2.47
C GLN A 99 9.88 -18.04 -2.57
N LEU A 100 11.08 -17.78 -2.05
CA LEU A 100 11.75 -16.49 -2.22
C LEU A 100 12.10 -16.22 -3.68
N LEU A 101 12.07 -14.95 -4.08
CA LEU A 101 12.63 -14.49 -5.35
C LEU A 101 14.10 -14.97 -5.50
N PRO A 102 14.53 -15.42 -6.68
CA PRO A 102 13.78 -15.46 -7.94
C PRO A 102 12.95 -16.74 -8.15
N ALA A 103 12.97 -17.71 -7.24
CA ALA A 103 12.31 -19.01 -7.41
C ALA A 103 10.79 -18.99 -7.17
N GLY A 104 10.30 -17.98 -6.45
CA GLY A 104 8.88 -17.72 -6.21
C GLY A 104 8.61 -16.22 -6.07
N ARG A 105 7.41 -15.83 -5.61
CA ARG A 105 7.00 -14.41 -5.54
C ARG A 105 7.34 -13.74 -4.21
N LEU A 106 7.72 -14.51 -3.18
CA LEU A 106 8.00 -13.95 -1.86
C LEU A 106 9.22 -13.04 -1.90
N ARG A 107 9.05 -11.81 -1.45
CA ARG A 107 10.16 -10.84 -1.35
C ARG A 107 10.92 -10.93 -0.03
N GLU A 108 10.30 -11.51 0.98
CA GLU A 108 10.87 -11.79 2.31
C GLU A 108 10.38 -13.16 2.79
N PRO A 109 11.14 -13.86 3.64
CA PRO A 109 10.72 -15.17 4.14
C PRO A 109 9.49 -15.02 5.04
N LEU A 110 8.64 -16.05 5.15
CA LEU A 110 7.47 -16.04 6.03
C LEU A 110 7.82 -15.75 7.50
N SER A 111 9.06 -16.02 7.93
CA SER A 111 9.55 -15.62 9.25
C SER A 111 9.51 -14.10 9.49
N SER A 112 9.53 -13.27 8.44
CA SER A 112 9.40 -11.82 8.53
C SER A 112 8.03 -11.36 9.04
N LEU A 113 7.00 -12.22 8.99
CA LEU A 113 5.66 -11.94 9.54
C LEU A 113 5.68 -11.70 11.06
N ARG A 114 6.74 -12.11 11.76
CA ARG A 114 6.93 -11.80 13.20
C ARG A 114 6.95 -10.29 13.51
N ARG A 115 7.16 -9.45 12.50
CA ARG A 115 7.13 -7.98 12.62
C ARG A 115 5.78 -7.37 12.32
N ALA A 116 4.83 -8.14 11.80
CA ALA A 116 3.50 -7.65 11.51
C ALA A 116 2.69 -7.57 12.82
N ASP A 117 1.98 -6.46 13.01
CA ASP A 117 0.99 -6.32 14.07
C ASP A 117 -0.34 -6.98 13.67
N ALA A 118 -0.62 -7.02 12.37
CA ALA A 118 -1.76 -7.74 11.81
C ALA A 118 -1.41 -8.42 10.47
N VAL A 119 -2.02 -9.58 10.24
CA VAL A 119 -1.98 -10.28 8.97
C VAL A 119 -3.41 -10.40 8.44
N VAL A 120 -3.62 -9.99 7.21
CA VAL A 120 -4.90 -10.11 6.51
C VAL A 120 -4.76 -11.17 5.43
N LEU A 121 -5.55 -12.23 5.56
CA LEU A 121 -5.68 -13.22 4.49
C LEU A 121 -6.61 -12.66 3.42
N THR A 122 -6.06 -12.43 2.23
CA THR A 122 -6.80 -12.05 1.04
C THR A 122 -7.05 -13.31 0.23
N GLU A 123 -8.27 -13.82 0.25
CA GLU A 123 -8.69 -14.87 -0.68
C GLU A 123 -9.19 -14.20 -1.97
N GLU A 124 -8.82 -14.74 -3.13
CA GLU A 124 -9.55 -14.44 -4.34
C GLU A 124 -10.98 -14.96 -4.15
N ILE A 125 -11.93 -14.04 -3.97
CA ILE A 125 -13.35 -14.39 -4.11
C ILE A 125 -13.55 -14.61 -5.60
N ASP A 126 -13.43 -15.86 -6.05
CA ASP A 126 -13.78 -16.25 -7.40
C ASP A 126 -15.31 -16.05 -7.56
N PRO A 127 -15.77 -15.04 -8.32
CA PRO A 127 -17.19 -14.72 -8.41
C PRO A 127 -18.00 -15.83 -9.11
N THR A 128 -17.33 -16.84 -9.66
CA THR A 128 -17.95 -17.99 -10.32
C THR A 128 -18.20 -19.17 -9.38
N GLN A 129 -17.63 -19.19 -8.17
CA GLN A 129 -17.87 -20.25 -7.17
C GLN A 129 -19.01 -19.86 -6.24
N GLY A 130 -20.23 -19.85 -6.80
CA GLY A 130 -21.45 -19.89 -6.01
C GLY A 130 -21.50 -21.18 -5.19
N SER A 131 -21.72 -21.03 -3.88
CA SER A 131 -21.84 -22.09 -2.88
C SER A 131 -22.46 -23.40 -3.41
N SER A 132 -21.64 -24.45 -3.51
CA SER A 132 -22.13 -25.83 -3.51
C SER A 132 -21.66 -26.52 -2.23
N SER A 133 -22.08 -25.97 -1.10
CA SER A 133 -22.11 -26.70 0.18
C SER A 133 -23.31 -27.65 0.17
N ASN A 134 -23.13 -28.82 -0.45
CA ASN A 134 -24.00 -29.96 -0.18
C ASN A 134 -23.46 -30.67 1.07
N CYS A 135 -24.19 -30.55 2.17
CA CYS A 135 -24.04 -31.44 3.32
C CYS A 135 -24.37 -32.88 2.88
N GLY A 136 -23.45 -33.80 3.19
CA GLY A 136 -23.65 -35.24 3.21
C GLY A 136 -22.88 -35.81 4.39
#